data_AF-A0A268RZK5-F1
#
_entry.id   AF-A0A268RZK5-F1
#
_cell.length_a   1.000
_cell.length_b   1.000
_cell.length_c   1.000
_cell.angle_alpha   90.00
_cell.angle_beta   90.00
_cell.angle_gamma   90.00
#
_symmetry.space_group_name_H-M   'P 1'
#
loop_
_entity.id
_entity.type
_entity.pdbx_description
1 polymer ?
#
loop_
_entity_poly.entity_id
_entity_poly.type
_entity_poly.pdbx_seq_one_letter_code
_entity_poly.pdbx_strand_id
1 'polypeptide(L)'
;MLEFLRKKGVNPSWHLYFIKAMGQMTFGLFATLIIGLIIKTAGEQFGIAAFLEIGELAMDLYGAAIGAAVALALGAPSFVVLATIVCGTAGAVYGGPAGSFLAAVVAAETGKLVFGSTKVDILVTPIVTIVSGFVVAWLLGPAISFVMESISGAIAWATDQQPLMMSIVVAILMGWALTAPISSAAIGLMLGLEGVVACAAAIGCAGQMVGFAVASFRENRFGGLLALGIGTSMLQMPNILKNPLILIPPTIAGAVSAPIGTIWFGLLNNAAGSGMGTSGLVGPLMTFTEMGYSGSLFIQVILCYVIIPAVCAFIVSEWMRRKGWIKWNDMHISFN
;
A
#
# COMPACT_ATOMS: atom_id res chain seq x y z
N MET A 1 -6.05 -33.30 13.18
CA MET A 1 -6.51 -31.92 12.90
C MET A 1 -5.58 -31.19 11.93
N LEU A 2 -4.28 -31.05 12.23
CA LEU A 2 -3.30 -30.36 11.34
C LEU A 2 -3.15 -31.01 9.95
N GLU A 3 -3.17 -32.33 9.86
CA GLU A 3 -3.13 -33.04 8.56
C GLU A 3 -4.37 -32.78 7.70
N PHE A 4 -5.54 -32.64 8.32
CA PHE A 4 -6.78 -32.33 7.62
C PHE A 4 -6.75 -30.90 7.06
N LEU A 5 -6.27 -29.93 7.86
CA LEU A 5 -6.07 -28.54 7.42
C LEU A 5 -5.09 -28.47 6.23
N ARG A 6 -3.95 -29.17 6.33
CA ARG A 6 -2.96 -29.27 5.24
C ARG A 6 -3.54 -29.88 3.98
N LYS A 7 -4.33 -30.96 4.10
CA LYS A 7 -5.00 -31.61 2.97
C LYS A 7 -6.02 -30.70 2.28
N LYS A 8 -6.61 -29.74 3.00
CA LYS A 8 -7.54 -28.73 2.49
C LYS A 8 -6.86 -27.43 2.04
N GLY A 9 -5.52 -27.35 2.05
CA GLY A 9 -4.78 -26.15 1.66
C GLY A 9 -4.86 -25.01 2.69
N VAL A 10 -5.25 -25.31 3.93
CA VAL A 10 -5.30 -24.37 5.05
C VAL A 10 -3.98 -24.49 5.83
N ASN A 11 -3.07 -23.55 5.59
CA ASN A 11 -1.77 -23.48 6.26
C ASN A 11 -1.63 -22.13 6.97
N PRO A 12 -2.25 -21.97 8.16
CA PRO A 12 -2.17 -20.72 8.90
C PRO A 12 -0.72 -20.44 9.23
N SER A 13 -0.15 -19.42 8.58
CA SER A 13 1.20 -18.95 8.83
C SER A 13 1.20 -17.43 8.78
N TRP A 14 2.03 -16.83 9.64
CA TRP A 14 2.18 -15.38 9.70
C TRP A 14 2.50 -14.78 8.33
N HIS A 15 3.43 -15.42 7.60
CA HIS A 15 3.81 -15.01 6.26
C HIS A 15 2.65 -15.10 5.26
N LEU A 16 1.81 -16.13 5.33
CA LEU A 16 0.68 -16.27 4.40
C LEU A 16 -0.37 -15.18 4.61
N TYR A 17 -0.75 -14.89 5.85
CA TYR A 17 -1.82 -13.93 6.13
C TYR A 17 -1.35 -12.48 6.09
N PHE A 18 -0.27 -12.15 6.81
CA PHE A 18 0.14 -10.75 6.96
C PHE A 18 1.05 -10.24 5.83
N ILE A 19 1.76 -11.13 5.14
CA ILE A 19 2.65 -10.71 4.04
C ILE A 19 1.97 -11.00 2.70
N LYS A 20 1.65 -12.28 2.43
CA LYS A 20 1.13 -12.66 1.12
C LYS A 20 -0.30 -12.15 0.89
N ALA A 21 -1.23 -12.38 1.81
CA ALA A 21 -2.61 -11.98 1.60
C ALA A 21 -2.80 -10.45 1.66
N MET A 22 -2.16 -9.75 2.62
CA MET A 22 -2.18 -8.28 2.63
C MET A 22 -1.53 -7.67 1.39
N GLY A 23 -0.41 -8.24 0.91
CA GLY A 23 0.20 -7.80 -0.34
C GLY A 23 -0.73 -7.98 -1.54
N GLN A 24 -1.45 -9.09 -1.61
CA GLN A 24 -2.42 -9.36 -2.68
C GLN A 24 -3.66 -8.46 -2.62
N MET A 25 -4.13 -8.10 -1.42
CA MET A 25 -5.17 -7.09 -1.24
C MET A 25 -4.82 -5.78 -1.96
N THR A 26 -3.55 -5.34 -1.89
CA THR A 26 -3.09 -4.14 -2.58
C THR A 26 -3.20 -4.24 -4.10
N PHE A 27 -2.95 -5.41 -4.70
CA PHE A 27 -3.18 -5.58 -6.14
C PHE A 27 -4.66 -5.46 -6.49
N GLY A 28 -5.55 -6.01 -5.65
CA GLY A 28 -7.00 -5.80 -5.78
C GLY A 28 -7.36 -4.32 -5.76
N LEU A 29 -6.90 -3.59 -4.74
CA LEU A 29 -7.09 -2.14 -4.59
C LEU A 29 -6.49 -1.34 -5.75
N PHE A 30 -5.33 -1.74 -6.25
CA PHE A 30 -4.69 -1.06 -7.37
C PHE A 30 -5.54 -1.21 -8.63
N ALA A 31 -5.94 -2.43 -8.96
CA ALA A 31 -6.72 -2.73 -10.17
C ALA A 31 -8.10 -2.05 -10.19
N THR A 32 -8.67 -1.72 -9.03
CA THR A 32 -10.01 -1.14 -8.92
C THR A 32 -9.99 0.30 -8.40
N LEU A 33 -9.66 0.53 -7.13
CA LEU A 33 -9.76 1.84 -6.48
C LEU A 33 -8.82 2.86 -7.14
N ILE A 34 -7.54 2.52 -7.29
CA ILE A 34 -6.52 3.45 -7.79
C ILE A 34 -6.73 3.72 -9.28
N ILE A 35 -6.87 2.67 -10.09
CA ILE A 35 -7.12 2.83 -11.53
C ILE A 35 -8.48 3.49 -11.79
N GLY A 36 -9.51 3.15 -11.02
CA GLY A 36 -10.82 3.81 -11.08
C GLY A 36 -10.74 5.30 -10.81
N LEU A 37 -9.99 5.70 -9.78
CA LEU A 37 -9.76 7.11 -9.47
C LEU A 37 -9.00 7.83 -10.59
N ILE A 38 -7.96 7.21 -11.17
CA ILE A 38 -7.24 7.80 -12.32
C ILE A 38 -8.17 7.99 -13.53
N ILE A 39 -9.01 6.99 -13.85
CA ILE A 39 -9.97 7.08 -14.96
C ILE A 39 -11.00 8.17 -14.67
N LYS A 40 -11.56 8.21 -13.45
CA LYS A 40 -12.49 9.24 -13.01
C LYS A 40 -11.89 10.62 -13.18
N THR A 41 -10.69 10.85 -12.66
CA THR A 41 -10.03 12.16 -12.75
C THR A 41 -9.72 12.54 -14.20
N ALA A 42 -9.33 11.60 -15.06
CA ALA A 42 -9.22 11.88 -16.50
C ALA A 42 -10.57 12.30 -17.10
N GLY A 43 -11.67 11.64 -16.71
CA GLY A 43 -13.03 12.03 -17.08
C GLY A 43 -13.39 13.45 -16.67
N GLU A 44 -13.02 13.86 -15.46
CA GLU A 44 -13.24 15.23 -14.95
C GLU A 44 -12.44 16.27 -15.75
N GLN A 45 -11.17 15.97 -16.05
CA GLN A 45 -10.29 16.89 -16.77
C GLN A 45 -10.66 17.04 -18.25
N PHE A 46 -11.08 15.96 -18.91
CA PHE A 46 -11.45 15.98 -20.34
C PHE A 46 -12.95 16.19 -20.58
N GLY A 47 -13.77 16.24 -19.53
CA GLY A 47 -15.22 16.38 -19.65
C GLY A 47 -15.92 15.15 -20.25
N ILE A 48 -15.38 13.95 -20.04
CA ILE A 48 -15.89 12.70 -20.61
C ILE A 48 -16.73 11.96 -19.56
N ALA A 49 -18.06 12.06 -19.65
CA ALA A 49 -18.98 11.46 -18.67
C ALA A 49 -18.80 9.94 -18.51
N ALA A 50 -18.53 9.21 -19.60
CA ALA A 50 -18.32 7.76 -19.56
C ALA A 50 -17.11 7.36 -18.68
N PHE A 51 -16.09 8.21 -18.58
CA PHE A 51 -14.92 7.94 -17.73
C PHE A 51 -15.24 8.17 -16.26
N LEU A 52 -16.13 9.12 -15.94
CA LEU A 52 -16.65 9.30 -14.59
C LEU A 52 -17.38 8.02 -14.13
N GLU A 53 -18.32 7.54 -14.94
CA GLU A 53 -19.12 6.35 -14.62
C GLU A 53 -18.25 5.09 -14.44
N ILE A 54 -17.33 4.82 -15.37
CA ILE A 54 -16.45 3.65 -15.28
C ILE A 54 -15.48 3.80 -14.10
N GLY A 55 -14.98 5.00 -13.83
CA GLY A 55 -14.09 5.26 -12.71
C GLY A 55 -14.76 5.03 -11.36
N GLU A 56 -15.99 5.55 -11.18
CA GLU A 56 -16.80 5.33 -9.98
C GLU A 56 -17.17 3.87 -9.79
N LEU A 57 -17.63 3.19 -10.85
CA LEU A 57 -17.91 1.75 -10.81
C LEU A 57 -16.68 0.95 -10.37
N ALA A 58 -15.50 1.26 -10.93
CA ALA A 58 -14.26 0.58 -10.57
C ALA A 58 -13.91 0.83 -9.11
N MET A 59 -14.07 2.06 -8.61
CA MET A 59 -13.86 2.38 -7.20
C MET A 59 -14.81 1.57 -6.30
N ASP A 60 -16.11 1.53 -6.58
CA ASP A 60 -17.10 0.80 -5.76
C ASP A 60 -16.83 -0.70 -5.63
N LEU A 61 -16.15 -1.28 -6.62
CA LEU A 61 -15.80 -2.70 -6.64
C LEU A 61 -14.52 -3.05 -5.86
N TYR A 62 -13.92 -2.12 -5.13
CA TYR A 62 -12.70 -2.38 -4.39
C TYR A 62 -12.84 -3.51 -3.35
N GLY A 63 -13.95 -3.56 -2.62
CA GLY A 63 -14.21 -4.62 -1.64
C GLY A 63 -14.28 -6.01 -2.29
N ALA A 64 -14.95 -6.09 -3.44
CA ALA A 64 -15.04 -7.29 -4.27
C ALA A 64 -13.65 -7.76 -4.75
N ALA A 65 -12.82 -6.83 -5.24
CA ALA A 65 -11.47 -7.13 -5.70
C ALA A 65 -10.55 -7.57 -4.57
N ILE A 66 -10.64 -6.95 -3.38
CA ILE A 66 -9.95 -7.42 -2.17
C ILE A 66 -10.35 -8.86 -1.86
N GLY A 67 -11.65 -9.15 -1.85
CA GLY A 67 -12.19 -10.49 -1.59
C GLY A 67 -11.55 -11.55 -2.47
N ALA A 68 -11.58 -11.33 -3.78
CA ALA A 68 -10.99 -12.23 -4.76
C ALA A 68 -9.46 -12.33 -4.62
N ALA A 69 -8.75 -11.21 -4.48
CA ALA A 69 -7.30 -11.18 -4.41
C ALA A 69 -6.76 -11.91 -3.18
N VAL A 70 -7.40 -11.73 -2.02
CA VAL A 70 -7.05 -12.45 -0.78
C VAL A 70 -7.30 -13.94 -0.95
N ALA A 71 -8.46 -14.36 -1.49
CA ALA A 71 -8.75 -15.77 -1.69
C ALA A 71 -7.75 -16.45 -2.66
N LEU A 72 -7.37 -15.76 -3.73
CA LEU A 72 -6.30 -16.22 -4.64
C LEU A 72 -4.96 -16.35 -3.93
N ALA A 73 -4.60 -15.39 -3.07
CA ALA A 73 -3.37 -15.44 -2.26
C ALA A 73 -3.31 -16.69 -1.38
N LEU A 74 -4.46 -17.06 -0.81
CA LEU A 74 -4.67 -18.20 0.07
C LEU A 74 -4.80 -19.54 -0.67
N GLY A 75 -4.70 -19.53 -2.01
CA GLY A 75 -4.81 -20.74 -2.84
C GLY A 75 -6.20 -21.36 -2.81
N ALA A 76 -7.24 -20.55 -2.62
CA ALA A 76 -8.61 -21.03 -2.63
C ALA A 76 -9.04 -21.50 -4.04
N PRO A 77 -9.90 -22.54 -4.14
CA PRO A 77 -10.43 -22.99 -5.42
C PRO A 77 -11.34 -21.93 -6.04
N SER A 78 -11.49 -21.94 -7.37
CA SER A 78 -12.20 -20.89 -8.12
C SER A 78 -13.60 -20.59 -7.60
N PHE A 79 -14.36 -21.62 -7.19
CA PHE A 79 -15.69 -21.43 -6.60
C PHE A 79 -15.68 -20.61 -5.31
N VAL A 80 -14.69 -20.84 -4.44
CA VAL A 80 -14.52 -20.09 -3.18
C VAL A 80 -14.07 -18.66 -3.49
N VAL A 81 -13.14 -18.48 -4.42
CA VAL A 81 -12.69 -17.14 -4.86
C VAL A 81 -13.88 -16.29 -5.34
N LEU A 82 -14.74 -16.84 -6.19
CA LEU A 82 -15.93 -16.12 -6.67
C LEU A 82 -16.91 -15.79 -5.53
N ALA A 83 -17.10 -16.71 -4.58
CA ALA A 83 -17.96 -16.47 -3.41
C ALA A 83 -17.39 -15.40 -2.46
N THR A 84 -16.06 -15.31 -2.34
CA THR A 84 -15.40 -14.30 -1.50
C THR A 84 -15.55 -12.87 -2.01
N ILE A 85 -15.95 -12.67 -3.28
CA ILE A 85 -16.30 -11.35 -3.83
C ILE A 85 -17.39 -10.69 -2.97
N VAL A 86 -18.47 -11.43 -2.68
CA VAL A 86 -19.58 -10.96 -1.84
C VAL A 86 -19.10 -10.65 -0.42
N CYS A 87 -18.22 -11.49 0.12
CA CYS A 87 -17.68 -11.34 1.47
C CYS A 87 -16.79 -10.09 1.59
N GLY A 88 -15.94 -9.85 0.59
CA GLY A 88 -15.07 -8.68 0.52
C GLY A 88 -15.88 -7.39 0.39
N THR A 89 -16.93 -7.39 -0.43
CA THR A 89 -17.87 -6.25 -0.52
C THR A 89 -18.61 -6.02 0.79
N ALA A 90 -19.13 -7.07 1.45
CA ALA A 90 -19.76 -6.91 2.76
C ALA A 90 -18.77 -6.36 3.80
N GLY A 91 -17.52 -6.85 3.79
CA GLY A 91 -16.47 -6.33 4.66
C GLY A 91 -16.14 -4.86 4.39
N ALA A 92 -16.18 -4.41 3.13
CA ALA A 92 -15.96 -3.00 2.77
C ALA A 92 -17.06 -2.11 3.36
N VAL A 93 -18.31 -2.56 3.29
CA VAL A 93 -19.47 -1.83 3.82
C VAL A 93 -19.39 -1.68 5.35
N TYR A 94 -18.99 -2.73 6.08
CA TYR A 94 -19.03 -2.71 7.54
C TYR A 94 -17.72 -2.28 8.22
N GLY A 95 -16.57 -2.42 7.56
CA GLY A 95 -15.27 -2.17 8.17
C GLY A 95 -14.19 -1.68 7.20
N GLY A 96 -14.58 -1.16 6.03
CA GLY A 96 -13.66 -0.65 5.02
C GLY A 96 -12.68 -1.71 4.49
N PRO A 97 -11.53 -1.29 3.96
CA PRO A 97 -10.51 -2.21 3.41
C PRO A 97 -10.04 -3.28 4.42
N ALA A 98 -9.93 -2.91 5.70
CA ALA A 98 -9.53 -3.84 6.77
C ALA A 98 -10.63 -4.89 7.04
N GLY A 99 -11.90 -4.48 7.02
CA GLY A 99 -13.06 -5.37 7.11
C GLY A 99 -13.15 -6.32 5.92
N SER A 100 -12.94 -5.82 4.69
CA SER A 100 -12.85 -6.66 3.48
C SER A 100 -11.79 -7.73 3.60
N PHE A 101 -10.60 -7.36 4.08
CA PHE A 101 -9.50 -8.29 4.28
C PHE A 101 -9.86 -9.40 5.26
N LEU A 102 -10.36 -9.05 6.45
CA LEU A 102 -10.70 -10.05 7.47
C LEU A 102 -11.82 -10.98 7.00
N ALA A 103 -12.89 -10.41 6.43
CA ALA A 103 -14.02 -11.17 5.92
C ALA A 103 -13.57 -12.14 4.81
N ALA A 104 -12.69 -11.71 3.92
CA ALA A 104 -12.14 -12.53 2.84
C ALA A 104 -11.24 -13.65 3.35
N VAL A 105 -10.38 -13.39 4.34
CA VAL A 105 -9.52 -14.43 4.95
C VAL A 105 -10.39 -15.52 5.58
N VAL A 106 -11.36 -15.15 6.42
CA VAL A 106 -12.21 -16.14 7.09
C VAL A 106 -13.04 -16.92 6.06
N ALA A 107 -13.69 -16.23 5.12
CA ALA A 107 -14.49 -16.87 4.08
C ALA A 107 -13.67 -17.83 3.20
N ALA A 108 -12.45 -17.44 2.80
CA ALA A 108 -11.59 -18.29 1.99
C ALA A 108 -11.15 -19.55 2.74
N GLU A 109 -10.81 -19.44 4.03
CA GLU A 109 -10.42 -20.59 4.84
C GLU A 109 -11.61 -21.52 5.13
N THR A 110 -12.77 -20.99 5.51
CA THR A 110 -13.99 -21.81 5.72
C THR A 110 -14.45 -22.47 4.42
N GLY A 111 -14.40 -21.76 3.30
CA GLY A 111 -14.72 -22.28 1.96
C GLY A 111 -13.79 -23.43 1.56
N LYS A 112 -12.48 -23.28 1.77
CA LYS A 112 -11.49 -24.35 1.52
C LYS A 112 -11.76 -25.61 2.36
N LEU A 113 -12.20 -25.45 3.60
CA LEU A 113 -12.51 -26.59 4.47
C LEU A 113 -13.69 -27.42 3.96
N VAL A 114 -14.72 -26.75 3.44
CA VAL A 114 -15.93 -27.41 2.95
C VAL A 114 -15.74 -27.98 1.55
N PHE A 115 -14.95 -27.33 0.70
CA PHE A 115 -14.73 -27.72 -0.69
C PHE A 115 -14.35 -29.20 -0.85
N GLY A 116 -15.09 -29.92 -1.69
CA GLY A 116 -14.89 -31.34 -1.98
C GLY A 116 -15.30 -32.29 -0.85
N SER A 117 -16.00 -31.82 0.18
CA SER A 117 -16.42 -32.66 1.32
C SER A 117 -17.84 -33.22 1.18
N THR A 118 -18.65 -32.65 0.28
CA THR A 118 -20.06 -33.06 0.11
C THR A 118 -20.38 -33.41 -1.34
N LYS A 119 -21.42 -34.22 -1.57
CA LYS A 119 -21.91 -34.54 -2.93
C LYS A 119 -22.62 -33.36 -3.61
N VAL A 120 -22.99 -32.34 -2.83
CA VAL A 120 -23.68 -31.12 -3.29
C VAL A 120 -22.76 -29.91 -3.15
N ASP A 121 -21.46 -30.12 -3.39
CA ASP A 121 -20.40 -29.14 -3.11
C ASP A 121 -20.61 -27.81 -3.82
N ILE A 122 -21.18 -27.86 -5.03
CA ILE A 122 -21.51 -26.69 -5.85
C ILE A 122 -22.47 -25.71 -5.16
N LEU A 123 -23.31 -26.19 -4.24
CA LEU A 123 -24.25 -25.37 -3.48
C LEU A 123 -23.71 -25.06 -2.08
N VAL A 124 -23.19 -26.08 -1.39
CA VAL A 124 -22.79 -25.96 0.02
C VAL A 124 -21.57 -25.05 0.17
N THR A 125 -20.56 -25.20 -0.69
CA THR A 125 -19.33 -24.41 -0.58
C THR A 125 -19.57 -22.90 -0.72
N PRO A 126 -20.27 -22.37 -1.76
CA PRO A 126 -20.52 -20.94 -1.85
C PRO A 126 -21.43 -20.42 -0.73
N ILE A 127 -22.45 -21.18 -0.30
CA ILE A 127 -23.31 -20.76 0.82
C ILE A 127 -22.48 -20.61 2.10
N VAL A 128 -21.67 -21.61 2.46
CA VAL A 128 -20.85 -21.54 3.68
C VAL A 128 -19.83 -20.41 3.59
N THR A 129 -19.20 -20.23 2.42
CA THR A 129 -18.24 -19.15 2.18
C THR A 129 -18.90 -17.78 2.39
N ILE A 130 -20.04 -17.52 1.73
CA ILE A 130 -20.76 -16.25 1.81
C ILE A 130 -21.28 -15.99 3.22
N VAL A 131 -21.96 -16.97 3.83
CA VAL A 131 -22.56 -16.81 5.16
C VAL A 131 -21.47 -16.58 6.20
N SER A 132 -20.38 -17.34 6.19
CA SER A 132 -19.29 -17.15 7.16
C SER A 132 -18.59 -15.80 6.99
N GLY A 133 -18.30 -15.39 5.75
CA GLY A 133 -17.71 -14.07 5.47
C GLY A 133 -18.63 -12.92 5.84
N PHE A 134 -19.91 -13.02 5.52
CA PHE A 134 -20.91 -11.99 5.87
C PHE A 134 -21.09 -11.87 7.38
N VAL A 135 -21.20 -12.98 8.12
CA VAL A 135 -21.32 -12.95 9.58
C VAL A 135 -20.10 -12.28 10.22
N VAL A 136 -18.90 -12.57 9.71
CA VAL A 136 -17.66 -11.90 10.17
C VAL A 136 -17.70 -10.42 9.86
N ALA A 137 -18.07 -10.04 8.63
CA ALA A 137 -18.16 -8.64 8.24
C ALA A 137 -19.18 -7.87 9.10
N TRP A 138 -20.38 -8.43 9.29
CA TRP A 138 -21.45 -7.79 10.07
C TRP A 138 -21.12 -7.69 11.56
N LEU A 139 -20.51 -8.73 12.14
CA LEU A 139 -20.22 -8.79 13.58
C LEU A 139 -18.94 -8.03 13.95
N LEU A 140 -17.86 -8.22 13.18
CA LEU A 140 -16.53 -7.68 13.51
C LEU A 140 -16.20 -6.41 12.72
N GLY A 141 -16.85 -6.16 11.57
CA GLY A 141 -16.60 -4.98 10.74
C GLY A 141 -16.71 -3.66 11.50
N PRO A 142 -17.81 -3.39 12.24
CA PRO A 142 -17.95 -2.13 12.97
C PRO A 142 -16.85 -1.94 14.03
N ALA A 143 -16.45 -3.02 14.71
CA ALA A 143 -15.35 -2.98 15.68
C ALA A 143 -14.01 -2.67 15.00
N ILE A 144 -13.77 -3.22 13.79
CA ILE A 144 -12.57 -2.93 13.00
C ILE A 144 -12.56 -1.48 12.55
N SER A 145 -13.68 -0.97 12.01
CA SER A 145 -13.79 0.44 11.58
C SER A 145 -13.47 1.37 12.74
N PHE A 146 -14.08 1.13 13.91
CA PHE A 146 -13.83 1.91 15.11
C PHE A 146 -12.34 1.92 15.51
N VAL A 147 -11.67 0.76 15.47
CA VAL A 147 -10.24 0.68 15.79
C VAL A 147 -9.39 1.42 14.76
N MET A 148 -9.68 1.26 13.46
CA MET A 148 -8.92 1.92 12.38
C MET A 148 -9.08 3.45 12.47
N GLU A 149 -10.31 3.93 12.62
CA GLU A 149 -10.63 5.35 12.78
C GLU A 149 -10.03 5.93 14.05
N SER A 150 -10.02 5.19 15.16
CA SER A 150 -9.39 5.63 16.40
C SER A 150 -7.88 5.78 16.25
N ILE A 151 -7.22 4.84 15.57
CA ILE A 151 -5.78 4.92 15.30
C ILE A 151 -5.49 6.10 14.37
N SER A 152 -6.24 6.24 13.27
CA SER A 152 -6.08 7.35 12.32
C SER A 152 -6.30 8.70 12.98
N GLY A 153 -7.38 8.84 13.76
CA GLY A 153 -7.69 10.04 14.51
C GLY A 153 -6.64 10.37 15.57
N ALA A 154 -6.05 9.37 16.23
CA ALA A 154 -4.95 9.59 17.16
C ALA A 154 -3.69 10.09 16.44
N ILE A 155 -3.37 9.57 15.25
CA ILE A 155 -2.24 10.04 14.44
C ILE A 155 -2.48 11.47 13.96
N ALA A 156 -3.69 11.78 13.48
CA ALA A 156 -4.08 13.11 13.04
C ALA A 156 -3.98 14.11 14.20
N TRP A 157 -4.58 13.79 15.35
CA TRP A 157 -4.51 14.61 16.55
C TRP A 157 -3.06 14.87 16.99
N ALA A 158 -2.21 13.84 17.02
CA ALA A 158 -0.79 14.00 17.34
C ALA A 158 -0.06 14.88 16.32
N THR A 159 -0.42 14.77 15.04
CA THR A 159 0.15 15.58 13.97
C THR A 159 -0.21 17.05 14.13
N ASP A 160 -1.43 17.37 14.56
CA ASP A 160 -1.82 18.75 14.85
C ASP A 160 -1.05 19.35 16.04
N GLN A 161 -0.73 18.53 17.06
CA GLN A 161 0.03 19.00 18.22
C GLN A 161 1.50 19.26 17.92
N GLN A 162 2.14 18.43 17.10
CA GLN A 162 3.55 18.52 16.75
C GLN A 162 3.79 18.25 15.26
N PRO A 163 3.42 19.17 14.34
CA PRO A 163 3.46 18.92 12.90
C PRO A 163 4.85 18.54 12.37
N LEU A 164 5.90 19.19 12.89
CA LEU A 164 7.28 18.94 12.46
C LEU A 164 7.75 17.53 12.85
N MET A 165 7.58 17.13 14.10
CA MET A 165 8.06 15.83 14.57
C MET A 165 7.22 14.69 13.99
N MET A 166 5.90 14.87 13.92
CA MET A 166 5.01 13.83 13.40
C MET A 166 5.18 13.62 11.90
N SER A 167 5.38 14.67 11.09
CA SER A 167 5.67 14.49 9.66
C SER A 167 6.97 13.68 9.44
N ILE A 168 8.01 13.91 10.26
CA ILE A 168 9.24 13.10 10.23
C ILE A 168 8.97 11.64 10.62
N VAL A 169 8.29 11.42 11.75
CA VAL A 169 8.03 10.07 12.27
C VAL A 169 7.17 9.26 11.30
N VAL A 170 6.07 9.84 10.81
CA VAL A 170 5.17 9.18 9.85
C VAL A 170 5.91 8.86 8.55
N ALA A 171 6.72 9.80 8.03
CA ALA A 171 7.50 9.58 6.82
C ALA A 171 8.52 8.44 6.97
N ILE A 172 9.21 8.37 8.11
CA ILE A 172 10.18 7.29 8.40
C ILE A 172 9.46 5.94 8.51
N LEU A 173 8.40 5.86 9.31
CA LEU A 173 7.69 4.60 9.57
C LEU A 173 7.04 4.07 8.28
N MET A 174 6.37 4.93 7.51
CA MET A 174 5.73 4.54 6.26
C MET A 174 6.76 4.22 5.17
N GLY A 175 7.87 4.97 5.11
CA GLY A 175 8.98 4.64 4.24
C GLY A 175 9.55 3.25 4.54
N TRP A 176 9.85 2.95 5.81
CA TRP A 176 10.33 1.62 6.19
C TRP A 176 9.32 0.52 5.92
N ALA A 177 8.03 0.78 6.15
CA ALA A 177 6.97 -0.16 5.80
C ALA A 177 6.97 -0.46 4.29
N LEU A 178 7.21 0.55 3.44
CA LEU A 178 7.27 0.38 1.98
C LEU A 178 8.48 -0.45 1.52
N THR A 179 9.62 -0.31 2.20
CA THR A 179 10.84 -1.06 1.88
C THR A 179 10.82 -2.49 2.44
N ALA A 180 10.18 -2.66 3.61
CA ALA A 180 9.97 -3.96 4.21
C ALA A 180 9.05 -4.84 3.33
N PRO A 181 9.07 -6.18 3.52
CA PRO A 181 8.13 -7.09 2.85
C PRO A 181 6.73 -7.00 3.47
N ILE A 182 6.25 -5.79 3.73
CA ILE A 182 4.94 -5.45 4.28
C ILE A 182 4.31 -4.45 3.31
N SER A 183 3.01 -4.53 3.07
CA SER A 183 2.36 -3.58 2.17
C SER A 183 2.05 -2.26 2.89
N SER A 184 2.91 -1.25 2.73
CA SER A 184 2.65 0.13 3.19
C SER A 184 1.36 0.70 2.61
N ALA A 185 1.05 0.39 1.35
CA ALA A 185 -0.18 0.79 0.68
C ALA A 185 -1.42 0.19 1.35
N ALA A 186 -1.36 -1.09 1.73
CA ALA A 186 -2.43 -1.71 2.52
C ALA A 186 -2.61 -1.02 3.87
N ILE A 187 -1.51 -0.71 4.58
CA ILE A 187 -1.57 -0.02 5.88
C ILE A 187 -2.22 1.36 5.74
N GLY A 188 -1.79 2.15 4.76
CA GLY A 188 -2.34 3.48 4.51
C GLY A 188 -3.84 3.47 4.20
N LEU A 189 -4.29 2.49 3.41
CA LEU A 189 -5.71 2.30 3.07
C LEU A 189 -6.52 1.74 4.24
N MET A 190 -5.99 0.79 5.02
CA MET A 190 -6.68 0.23 6.18
C MET A 190 -6.87 1.26 7.29
N LEU A 191 -5.86 2.10 7.52
CA LEU A 191 -5.95 3.19 8.50
C LEU A 191 -6.76 4.39 7.99
N GLY A 192 -7.06 4.47 6.69
CA GLY A 192 -7.74 5.65 6.13
C GLY A 192 -6.94 6.93 6.40
N LEU A 193 -5.63 6.91 6.14
CA LEU A 193 -4.79 8.10 6.35
C LEU A 193 -5.19 9.18 5.35
N GLU A 194 -5.46 10.39 5.83
CA GLU A 194 -5.85 11.52 4.98
C GLU A 194 -5.08 12.80 5.33
N GLY A 195 -5.17 13.78 4.42
CA GLY A 195 -4.62 15.12 4.57
C GLY A 195 -3.11 15.13 4.75
N VAL A 196 -2.66 15.87 5.78
CA VAL A 196 -1.24 16.11 6.06
C VAL A 196 -0.50 14.83 6.44
N VAL A 197 -1.16 13.93 7.18
CA VAL A 197 -0.58 12.64 7.61
C VAL A 197 -0.34 11.74 6.39
N ALA A 198 -1.33 11.63 5.51
CA ALA A 198 -1.21 10.89 4.26
C ALA A 198 -0.10 11.44 3.38
N CYS A 199 0.02 12.78 3.31
CA CYS A 199 1.06 13.41 2.51
C CYS A 199 2.46 13.17 3.09
N ALA A 200 2.65 13.29 4.40
CA ALA A 200 3.92 12.94 5.06
C ALA A 200 4.31 11.48 4.79
N ALA A 201 3.34 10.56 4.88
CA ALA A 201 3.53 9.14 4.57
C ALA A 201 3.96 8.93 3.11
N ALA A 202 3.27 9.58 2.17
CA ALA A 202 3.55 9.48 0.74
C ALA A 202 4.94 10.05 0.39
N ILE A 203 5.31 11.20 0.95
CA ILE A 203 6.64 11.79 0.74
C ILE A 203 7.73 10.94 1.40
N GLY A 204 7.48 10.33 2.56
CA GLY A 204 8.41 9.38 3.18
C GLY A 204 8.67 8.15 2.31
N CYS A 205 7.59 7.59 1.76
CA CYS A 205 7.62 6.50 0.77
C CYS A 205 8.42 6.90 -0.49
N ALA A 206 8.17 8.10 -1.03
CA ALA A 206 8.95 8.66 -2.14
C ALA A 206 10.43 8.84 -1.79
N GLY A 207 10.71 9.25 -0.55
CA GLY A 207 12.04 9.34 0.03
C GLY A 207 12.82 8.04 -0.06
N GLN A 208 12.16 6.91 0.23
CA GLN A 208 12.76 5.59 0.08
C GLN A 208 13.04 5.25 -1.38
N MET A 209 12.04 5.40 -2.24
CA MET A 209 12.12 5.02 -3.65
C MET A 209 13.17 5.85 -4.41
N VAL A 210 13.01 7.16 -4.41
CA VAL A 210 13.92 8.08 -5.10
C VAL A 210 15.29 8.09 -4.41
N GLY A 211 15.33 8.01 -3.08
CA GLY A 211 16.58 7.98 -2.33
C GLY A 211 17.45 6.78 -2.69
N PHE A 212 16.86 5.57 -2.72
CA PHE A 212 17.57 4.37 -3.18
C PHE A 212 17.92 4.43 -4.67
N ALA A 213 17.03 4.96 -5.52
CA ALA A 213 17.28 5.11 -6.95
C ALA A 213 18.53 5.96 -7.22
N VAL A 214 18.68 7.09 -6.51
CA VAL A 214 19.80 8.01 -6.68
C VAL A 214 21.07 7.50 -5.99
N ALA A 215 20.97 7.00 -4.77
CA ALA A 215 22.12 6.48 -4.02
C ALA A 215 22.79 5.26 -4.70
N SER A 216 21.99 4.47 -5.43
CA SER A 216 22.45 3.28 -6.16
C SER A 216 22.65 3.51 -7.66
N PHE A 217 22.48 4.74 -8.17
CA PHE A 217 22.53 5.04 -9.61
C PHE A 217 23.83 4.62 -10.29
N ARG A 218 24.97 4.74 -9.60
CA ARG A 218 26.28 4.36 -10.15
C ARG A 218 26.42 2.85 -10.36
N GLU A 219 25.68 2.05 -9.58
CA GLU A 219 25.72 0.58 -9.60
C GLU A 219 24.65 0.01 -10.55
N ASN A 220 23.44 0.59 -10.53
CA ASN A 220 22.29 0.04 -11.26
C ASN A 220 21.88 0.83 -12.51
N ARG A 221 22.49 1.99 -12.75
CA ARG A 221 22.23 2.89 -13.89
C ARG A 221 20.72 3.19 -14.05
N PHE A 222 20.28 3.39 -15.28
CA PHE A 222 18.88 3.70 -15.61
C PHE A 222 17.91 2.56 -15.24
N GLY A 223 18.34 1.30 -15.33
CA GLY A 223 17.53 0.15 -14.93
C GLY A 223 17.13 0.23 -13.46
N GLY A 224 18.10 0.47 -12.57
CA GLY A 224 17.83 0.71 -11.14
C GLY A 224 17.03 1.96 -10.86
N LEU A 225 17.30 3.05 -11.60
CA LEU A 225 16.59 4.31 -11.37
C LEU A 225 15.10 4.18 -11.63
N LEU A 226 14.70 3.53 -12.72
CA LEU A 226 13.29 3.28 -13.03
C LEU A 226 12.70 2.23 -12.09
N ALA A 227 13.40 1.12 -11.85
CA ALA A 227 12.91 0.02 -11.02
C ALA A 227 12.71 0.42 -9.55
N LEU A 228 13.58 1.27 -9.00
CA LEU A 228 13.46 1.77 -7.62
C LEU A 228 12.60 3.03 -7.53
N GLY A 229 12.81 3.98 -8.43
CA GLY A 229 12.18 5.29 -8.39
C GLY A 229 10.70 5.26 -8.77
N ILE A 230 10.32 4.44 -9.75
CA ILE A 230 8.92 4.28 -10.20
C ILE A 230 8.34 2.93 -9.78
N GLY A 231 9.19 1.90 -9.64
CA GLY A 231 8.75 0.57 -9.21
C GLY A 231 8.58 0.46 -7.71
N THR A 232 9.56 -0.11 -7.00
CA THR A 232 9.49 -0.32 -5.55
C THR A 232 10.87 -0.36 -4.91
N SER A 233 10.99 0.14 -3.69
CA SER A 233 12.24 0.02 -2.91
C SER A 233 12.43 -1.35 -2.26
N MET A 234 11.40 -2.22 -2.25
CA MET A 234 11.50 -3.60 -1.77
C MET A 234 12.59 -4.40 -2.51
N LEU A 235 12.95 -4.00 -3.74
CA LEU A 235 14.06 -4.57 -4.50
C LEU A 235 15.42 -4.47 -3.76
N GLN A 236 15.58 -3.52 -2.83
CA GLN A 236 16.78 -3.38 -2.01
C GLN A 236 16.74 -4.24 -0.74
N MET A 237 15.64 -4.90 -0.41
CA MET A 237 15.52 -5.70 0.82
C MET A 237 16.63 -6.77 0.96
N PRO A 238 17.02 -7.53 -0.09
CA PRO A 238 18.14 -8.48 0.00
C PRO A 238 19.48 -7.82 0.34
N ASN A 239 19.66 -6.56 -0.07
CA ASN A 239 20.87 -5.79 0.19
C ASN A 239 20.85 -5.17 1.59
N ILE A 240 19.68 -4.73 2.06
CA ILE A 240 19.49 -4.21 3.43
C ILE A 240 19.81 -5.30 4.46
N LEU A 241 19.44 -6.55 4.18
CA LEU A 241 19.77 -7.69 5.05
C LEU A 241 21.29 -7.92 5.16
N LYS A 242 22.06 -7.58 4.13
CA LYS A 242 23.53 -7.70 4.13
C LYS A 242 24.21 -6.50 4.77
N ASN A 243 23.74 -5.30 4.48
CA ASN A 243 24.23 -4.06 5.05
C ASN A 243 23.06 -3.12 5.42
N PRO A 244 22.56 -3.15 6.67
CA PRO A 244 21.44 -2.31 7.10
C PRO A 244 21.70 -0.80 6.99
N LEU A 245 22.97 -0.38 6.93
CA LEU A 245 23.34 1.04 6.85
C LEU A 245 22.87 1.68 5.53
N ILE A 246 22.63 0.89 4.48
CA ILE A 246 22.13 1.44 3.21
C ILE A 246 20.74 2.06 3.32
N LEU A 247 19.99 1.77 4.39
CA LEU A 247 18.67 2.35 4.66
C LEU A 247 18.75 3.81 5.15
N ILE A 248 19.90 4.25 5.66
CA ILE A 248 20.05 5.59 6.27
C ILE A 248 19.87 6.72 5.25
N PRO A 249 20.57 6.76 4.10
CA PRO A 249 20.41 7.85 3.13
C PRO A 249 18.96 8.09 2.67
N PRO A 250 18.21 7.06 2.24
CA PRO A 250 16.84 7.26 1.80
C PRO A 250 15.87 7.57 2.95
N THR A 251 16.11 7.07 4.16
CA THR A 251 15.30 7.42 5.34
C THR A 251 15.45 8.90 5.70
N ILE A 252 16.69 9.41 5.69
CA ILE A 252 16.96 10.84 5.93
C ILE A 252 16.33 11.70 4.83
N ALA A 253 16.38 11.24 3.58
CA ALA A 253 15.75 11.93 2.46
C ALA A 253 14.24 12.11 2.66
N GLY A 254 13.52 11.05 3.08
CA GLY A 254 12.09 11.13 3.41
C GLY A 254 11.83 12.02 4.64
N ALA A 255 12.62 11.86 5.70
CA ALA A 255 12.51 12.64 6.94
C ALA A 255 12.69 14.15 6.71
N VAL A 256 13.58 14.55 5.81
CA VAL A 256 13.79 15.98 5.49
C VAL A 256 12.71 16.49 4.54
N SER A 257 12.31 15.70 3.55
CA SER A 257 11.37 16.15 2.54
C SER A 257 9.93 16.28 3.07
N ALA A 258 9.52 15.41 4.00
CA ALA A 258 8.15 15.39 4.50
C ALA A 258 7.73 16.72 5.16
N PRO A 259 8.47 17.28 6.16
CA PRO A 259 8.15 18.59 6.73
C PRO A 259 8.08 19.72 5.71
N ILE A 260 8.94 19.68 4.69
CA ILE A 260 8.97 20.70 3.64
C ILE A 260 7.68 20.63 2.82
N GLY A 261 7.28 19.43 2.39
CA GLY A 261 6.02 19.24 1.66
C GLY A 261 4.79 19.56 2.50
N THR A 262 4.74 19.09 3.74
CA THR A 262 3.53 19.21 4.56
C THR A 262 3.38 20.56 5.24
N ILE A 263 4.43 21.12 5.82
CA ILE A 263 4.34 22.37 6.60
C ILE A 263 4.56 23.58 5.70
N TRP A 264 5.55 23.54 4.82
CA TRP A 264 5.91 24.71 4.03
C TRP A 264 5.02 24.88 2.80
N PHE A 265 4.72 23.77 2.11
CA PHE A 265 3.84 23.80 0.93
C PHE A 265 2.39 23.43 1.23
N GLY A 266 2.08 22.90 2.42
CA GLY A 266 0.71 22.53 2.78
C GLY A 266 0.16 21.40 1.92
N LEU A 267 1.02 20.49 1.42
CA LEU A 267 0.59 19.42 0.55
C LEU A 267 -0.31 18.42 1.29
N LEU A 268 -1.37 17.99 0.62
CA LEU A 268 -2.34 17.02 1.11
C LEU A 268 -2.32 15.77 0.25
N ASN A 269 -2.74 14.65 0.82
CA ASN A 269 -2.90 13.40 0.09
C ASN A 269 -4.05 12.60 0.72
N ASN A 270 -4.42 11.50 0.10
CA ASN A 270 -5.46 10.60 0.57
C ASN A 270 -4.91 9.20 0.89
N ALA A 271 -5.80 8.33 1.36
CA ALA A 271 -5.45 7.00 1.81
C ALA A 271 -4.79 6.16 0.70
N ALA A 272 -5.26 6.30 -0.55
CA ALA A 272 -4.71 5.59 -1.71
C ALA A 272 -3.25 5.98 -2.03
N GLY A 273 -2.90 7.26 -1.85
CA GLY A 273 -1.54 7.76 -2.08
C GLY A 273 -0.58 7.57 -0.91
N SER A 274 -1.10 7.51 0.32
CA SER A 274 -0.32 7.55 1.57
C SER A 274 0.81 6.52 1.68
N GLY A 275 0.60 5.30 1.16
CA GLY A 275 1.56 4.20 1.26
C GLY A 275 2.28 3.85 -0.04
N MET A 276 2.10 4.63 -1.11
CA MET A 276 2.60 4.29 -2.45
C MET A 276 3.85 5.08 -2.88
N GLY A 277 4.10 6.25 -2.29
CA GLY A 277 5.24 7.08 -2.69
C GLY A 277 5.25 7.41 -4.18
N THR A 278 6.38 7.25 -4.84
CA THR A 278 6.49 7.41 -6.30
C THR A 278 6.16 6.14 -7.09
N SER A 279 5.69 5.08 -6.42
CA SER A 279 5.31 3.81 -7.07
C SER A 279 4.15 4.03 -8.02
N GLY A 280 4.38 3.72 -9.30
CA GLY A 280 3.42 4.02 -10.37
C GLY A 280 3.01 5.50 -10.43
N LEU A 281 3.80 6.39 -9.81
CA LEU A 281 3.47 7.80 -9.58
C LEU A 281 2.18 8.04 -8.78
N VAL A 282 1.69 7.04 -8.05
CA VAL A 282 0.40 7.14 -7.35
C VAL A 282 0.41 8.22 -6.27
N GLY A 283 1.43 8.33 -5.43
CA GLY A 283 1.51 9.37 -4.40
C GLY A 283 1.38 10.80 -4.97
N PRO A 284 2.22 11.18 -5.95
CA PRO A 284 2.08 12.45 -6.68
C PRO A 284 0.69 12.63 -7.33
N LEU A 285 0.18 11.61 -8.02
CA LEU A 285 -1.13 11.68 -8.68
C LEU A 285 -2.25 11.96 -7.67
N MET A 286 -2.23 11.29 -6.51
CA MET A 286 -3.23 11.49 -5.46
C MET A 286 -3.12 12.85 -4.77
N THR A 287 -1.93 13.45 -4.75
CA THR A 287 -1.77 14.85 -4.31
C THR A 287 -2.47 15.81 -5.29
N PHE A 288 -2.35 15.55 -6.59
CA PHE A 288 -3.06 16.35 -7.62
C PHE A 288 -4.57 16.12 -7.61
N THR A 289 -5.04 14.91 -7.32
CA THR A 289 -6.50 14.67 -7.23
C THR A 289 -7.10 15.42 -6.04
N GLU A 290 -6.40 15.48 -4.90
CA GLU A 290 -6.89 16.17 -3.70
C GLU A 290 -6.80 17.70 -3.78
N MET A 291 -5.70 18.23 -4.32
CA MET A 291 -5.46 19.67 -4.34
C MET A 291 -5.80 20.34 -5.68
N GLY A 292 -6.25 19.56 -6.65
CA GLY A 292 -6.49 19.97 -8.02
C GLY A 292 -5.21 20.09 -8.86
N TYR A 293 -5.35 20.69 -10.04
CA TYR A 293 -4.26 20.81 -11.01
C TYR A 293 -3.83 22.26 -11.16
N SER A 294 -2.61 22.58 -10.70
CA SER A 294 -2.00 23.91 -10.92
C SER A 294 -0.50 23.78 -11.22
N GLY A 295 0.03 24.73 -12.01
CA GLY A 295 1.45 24.75 -12.37
C GLY A 295 2.37 24.93 -11.15
N SER A 296 1.93 25.68 -10.14
CA SER A 296 2.65 25.83 -8.88
C SER A 296 2.70 24.52 -8.09
N LEU A 297 1.56 23.81 -7.97
CA LEU A 297 1.49 22.53 -7.29
C LEU A 297 2.37 21.47 -7.99
N PHE A 298 2.42 21.48 -9.32
CA PHE A 298 3.29 20.57 -10.08
C PHE A 298 4.76 20.72 -9.69
N ILE A 299 5.23 21.97 -9.55
CA ILE A 299 6.59 22.27 -9.11
C ILE A 299 6.80 21.80 -7.66
N GLN A 300 5.86 22.07 -6.76
CA GLN A 300 5.95 21.67 -5.35
C GLN A 300 6.00 20.14 -5.19
N VAL A 301 5.18 19.41 -5.93
CA VAL A 301 5.15 17.94 -5.92
C VAL A 301 6.47 17.39 -6.45
N ILE A 302 6.99 17.87 -7.57
CA ILE A 302 8.30 17.43 -8.09
C ILE A 302 9.42 17.73 -7.08
N LEU A 303 9.37 18.90 -6.45
CA LEU A 303 10.38 19.31 -5.48
C LEU A 303 10.39 18.35 -4.28
N CYS A 304 9.23 18.04 -3.71
CA CYS A 304 9.13 17.24 -2.48
C CYS A 304 9.18 15.73 -2.71
N TYR A 305 8.62 15.22 -3.81
CA TYR A 305 8.64 13.79 -4.10
C TYR A 305 9.93 13.32 -4.77
N VAL A 306 10.63 14.20 -5.51
CA VAL A 306 11.78 13.78 -6.33
C VAL A 306 13.05 14.56 -6.00
N ILE A 307 13.05 15.89 -6.15
CA ILE A 307 14.30 16.67 -6.10
C ILE A 307 14.93 16.66 -4.71
N ILE A 308 14.17 17.04 -3.68
CA ILE A 308 14.68 17.09 -2.30
C ILE A 308 15.14 15.69 -1.87
N PRO A 309 14.34 14.61 -2.03
CA PRO A 309 14.81 13.28 -1.71
C PRO A 309 16.08 12.85 -2.44
N ALA A 310 16.16 13.15 -3.75
CA ALA A 310 17.32 12.82 -4.58
C ALA A 310 18.60 13.50 -4.06
N VAL A 311 18.53 14.79 -3.80
CA VAL A 311 19.68 15.59 -3.33
C VAL A 311 20.09 15.14 -1.92
N CYS A 312 19.15 15.00 -1.00
CA CYS A 312 19.43 14.55 0.36
C CYS A 312 20.06 13.15 0.39
N ALA A 313 19.49 12.18 -0.33
CA ALA A 313 20.02 10.83 -0.37
C ALA A 313 21.41 10.78 -1.04
N PHE A 314 21.64 11.56 -2.09
CA PHE A 314 22.95 11.65 -2.75
C PHE A 314 24.03 12.17 -1.79
N ILE A 315 23.77 13.30 -1.11
CA ILE A 315 24.73 13.90 -0.17
C ILE A 315 25.05 12.94 0.98
N VAL A 316 24.02 12.35 1.59
CA VAL A 316 24.20 11.42 2.72
C VAL A 316 24.92 10.15 2.28
N SER A 317 24.54 9.57 1.14
CA SER A 317 25.19 8.35 0.64
C SER A 317 26.66 8.57 0.29
N GLU A 318 27.02 9.70 -0.33
CA GLU A 318 28.42 10.03 -0.64
C GLU A 318 29.25 10.26 0.64
N TRP A 319 28.67 10.91 1.64
CA TRP A 319 29.31 11.05 2.96
C TRP A 319 29.53 9.70 3.65
N MET A 320 28.55 8.80 3.60
CA MET A 320 28.67 7.45 4.17
C MET A 320 29.67 6.57 3.40
N ARG A 321 29.77 6.73 2.08
CA ARG A 321 30.79 6.05 1.25
C ARG A 321 32.20 6.52 1.61
N ARG A 322 32.41 7.83 1.83
CA ARG A 322 33.71 8.38 2.30
C ARG A 322 34.13 7.83 3.66
N LYS A 323 33.17 7.56 4.55
CA LYS A 323 33.42 6.91 5.86
C LYS A 323 33.60 5.38 5.77
N GLY A 324 33.39 4.78 4.59
CA GLY A 324 33.48 3.33 4.40
C GLY A 324 32.30 2.53 4.97
N TRP A 325 31.21 3.20 5.35
CA TRP A 325 29.99 2.56 5.89
C TRP A 325 29.14 1.90 4.80
N ILE A 326 29.22 2.44 3.58
CA ILE A 326 28.61 1.88 2.37
C ILE A 326 29.73 1.62 1.39
N LYS A 327 29.86 0.37 0.94
CA LYS A 327 30.85 -0.02 -0.06
C LYS A 327 30.23 -0.01 -1.46
N TRP A 328 31.09 -0.01 -2.47
CA TRP A 328 30.63 -0.23 -3.84
C TRP A 328 30.01 -1.61 -3.95
N ASN A 329 28.92 -1.69 -4.72
CA ASN A 329 28.14 -2.90 -4.96
C ASN A 329 27.21 -3.33 -3.80
N ASP A 330 27.20 -2.60 -2.67
CA ASP A 330 26.29 -2.88 -1.56
C ASP A 330 24.82 -2.63 -1.94
N MET A 331 24.55 -1.82 -2.97
CA MET A 331 23.19 -1.49 -3.42
C MET A 331 22.87 -2.04 -4.81
N HIS A 332 23.70 -2.95 -5.34
CA HIS A 332 23.50 -3.51 -6.67
C HIS A 332 22.27 -4.43 -6.71
N ILE A 333 21.43 -4.25 -7.72
CA ILE A 333 20.23 -5.06 -7.96
C ILE A 333 20.49 -5.97 -9.15
N SER A 334 20.38 -7.28 -8.91
CA SER A 334 20.40 -8.26 -9.98
C SER A 334 19.01 -8.35 -10.61
N PHE A 335 18.85 -7.79 -11.80
CA PHE A 335 17.70 -8.06 -12.66
C PHE A 335 17.93 -9.41 -13.33
N ASN A 336 17.42 -10.48 -12.71
CA ASN A 336 17.34 -11.79 -13.38
C ASN A 336 16.09 -11.86 -14.25
#